data_AF-A0A1D8K5G0-F1
#
_entry.id   AF-A0A1D8K5G0-F1
#
_cell.length_a   1.000
_cell.length_b   1.000
_cell.length_c   1.000
_cell.angle_alpha   90.00
_cell.angle_beta   90.00
_cell.angle_gamma   90.00
#
_symmetry.space_group_name_H-M   'P 1'
#
loop_
_entity.id
_entity.type
_entity.pdbx_description
1 polymer ?
#
loop_
_entity_poly.entity_id
_entity_poly.type
_entity_poly.pdbx_seq_one_letter_code
_entity_poly.pdbx_strand_id
1 'polypeptide(L)'
;MALSAQLVDLEDREVSEVDDADVIVLTPEKADLLLRIGADLIESVALVVVDEAHHLEAGTRGALLELYLWRLKSLLANRCRFVFLSAVAPNIGAISKWIDKNGDAAVYNNRATRMRVGIYKTVGSGASSRGQIRYADGSVCELDVKPEKSIQKGICQLAEFLQRAGPVLIVAKGKRECEKIAKELESWLSGHDSLRSLNSDELQSDTCVALDASLEREMYADVELRQFIKSRIAYHHAGLPPTVRMGVERAIRERHVDYVLNPYFRMQPSTWFVNISYRHMNKLQRLCFLNKN
;
A
#
# COMPACT_ATOMS: atom_id res chain seq x y z
N MET A 1 37.57 13.29 -14.06
CA MET A 1 37.37 13.27 -12.58
C MET A 1 36.08 14.05 -12.31
N ALA A 2 34.97 13.51 -11.83
CA ALA A 2 34.74 12.30 -11.05
C ALA A 2 33.36 11.72 -11.46
N LEU A 3 33.35 10.47 -11.93
CA LEU A 3 32.15 9.64 -12.04
C LEU A 3 32.56 8.15 -12.09
N SER A 4 33.65 7.81 -11.40
CA SER A 4 34.29 6.48 -11.39
C SER A 4 34.19 5.78 -10.03
N ALA A 5 33.37 6.30 -9.11
CA ALA A 5 33.34 5.83 -7.72
C ALA A 5 32.01 5.16 -7.30
N GLN A 6 31.07 4.95 -8.24
CA GLN A 6 29.85 4.15 -8.01
C GLN A 6 29.74 2.95 -8.97
N LEU A 7 30.79 2.69 -9.75
CA LEU A 7 30.84 1.71 -10.84
C LEU A 7 31.48 0.36 -10.43
N VAL A 8 31.79 0.19 -9.15
CA VAL A 8 32.44 -1.02 -8.60
C VAL A 8 31.66 -1.42 -7.36
N ASP A 9 30.57 -2.18 -7.53
CA ASP A 9 29.95 -3.00 -6.48
C ASP A 9 28.73 -3.78 -7.02
N LEU A 10 28.86 -4.41 -8.19
CA LEU A 10 28.26 -5.73 -8.34
C LEU A 10 29.44 -6.68 -8.21
N GLU A 11 29.52 -7.41 -7.11
CA GLU A 11 30.58 -8.39 -6.93
C GLU A 11 30.48 -9.42 -8.08
N ASP A 12 31.61 -9.92 -8.59
CA ASP A 12 31.64 -10.96 -9.65
C ASP A 12 30.73 -12.17 -9.32
N ARG A 13 30.47 -12.40 -8.03
CA ARG A 13 29.51 -13.37 -7.52
C ARG A 13 28.06 -13.07 -7.92
N GLU A 14 27.60 -11.83 -7.79
CA GLU A 14 26.22 -11.46 -8.13
C GLU A 14 25.96 -11.62 -9.64
N VAL A 15 26.96 -11.40 -10.49
CA VAL A 15 26.84 -11.64 -11.94
C VAL A 15 26.79 -13.13 -12.24
N SER A 16 27.61 -13.95 -11.58
CA SER A 16 27.59 -15.40 -11.77
C SER A 16 26.30 -16.08 -11.27
N GLU A 17 25.69 -15.57 -10.20
CA GLU A 17 24.41 -16.07 -9.70
C GLU A 17 23.23 -15.71 -10.63
N VAL A 18 23.37 -14.62 -11.38
CA VAL A 18 22.37 -14.16 -12.34
C VAL A 18 22.36 -15.01 -13.61
N ASP A 19 23.51 -15.51 -14.06
CA ASP A 19 23.60 -16.34 -15.28
C ASP A 19 22.92 -17.72 -15.11
N ASP A 20 22.89 -18.26 -13.89
CA ASP A 20 22.24 -19.55 -13.57
C ASP A 20 20.77 -19.41 -13.12
N ALA A 21 20.23 -18.20 -13.02
CA ALA A 21 18.89 -17.96 -12.48
C ALA A 21 17.78 -18.00 -13.55
N ASP A 22 16.75 -18.82 -13.33
CA ASP A 22 15.55 -18.85 -14.19
C ASP A 22 14.67 -17.58 -14.05
N VAL A 23 14.71 -16.93 -12.89
CA VAL A 23 13.88 -15.75 -12.57
C VAL A 23 14.71 -14.72 -11.81
N ILE A 24 14.79 -13.51 -12.35
CA ILE A 24 15.57 -12.41 -11.78
C ILE A 24 14.62 -11.26 -11.43
N VAL A 25 14.66 -10.79 -10.18
CA VAL A 25 13.84 -9.67 -9.70
C VAL A 25 14.74 -8.46 -9.45
N LEU A 26 14.47 -7.37 -10.17
CA LEU A 26 15.31 -6.17 -10.18
C LEU A 26 14.47 -4.91 -10.03
N THR A 27 15.05 -3.87 -9.41
CA THR A 27 14.54 -2.52 -9.59
C THR A 27 14.96 -1.99 -10.98
N PRO A 28 14.25 -1.02 -11.56
CA PRO A 28 14.63 -0.43 -12.85
C PRO A 28 16.08 0.07 -12.88
N GLU A 29 16.57 0.64 -11.76
CA GLU A 29 17.94 1.13 -11.62
C GLU A 29 18.97 0.01 -11.64
N LYS A 30 18.74 -1.10 -10.92
CA LYS A 30 19.62 -2.27 -10.94
C LYS A 30 19.64 -2.93 -12.32
N ALA A 31 18.50 -2.95 -12.99
CA ALA A 31 18.42 -3.54 -14.32
C ALA A 31 19.15 -2.70 -15.37
N ASP A 32 19.02 -1.35 -15.37
CA ASP A 32 19.82 -0.51 -16.29
C ASP A 32 21.33 -0.66 -16.06
N LEU A 33 21.75 -0.90 -14.82
CA LEU A 33 23.15 -1.20 -14.48
C LEU A 33 23.61 -2.53 -15.11
N LEU A 34 22.84 -3.60 -14.95
CA LEU A 34 23.16 -4.91 -15.56
C LEU A 34 23.25 -4.82 -17.09
N LEU A 35 22.32 -4.08 -17.73
CA LEU A 35 22.34 -3.83 -19.17
C LEU A 35 23.59 -3.06 -19.65
N ARG A 36 24.30 -2.37 -18.76
CA ARG A 36 25.56 -1.67 -19.09
C ARG A 36 26.79 -2.54 -18.88
N ILE A 37 26.72 -3.54 -17.99
CA ILE A 37 27.89 -4.31 -17.54
C ILE A 37 28.08 -5.58 -18.36
N GLY A 38 27.02 -6.30 -18.73
CA GLY A 38 27.15 -7.58 -19.44
C GLY A 38 25.99 -7.82 -20.39
N ALA A 39 26.29 -7.90 -21.69
CA ALA A 39 25.32 -8.01 -22.76
C ALA A 39 24.78 -9.44 -22.97
N ASP A 40 25.45 -10.45 -22.40
CA ASP A 40 25.20 -11.86 -22.74
C ASP A 40 23.92 -12.40 -22.09
N LEU A 41 23.63 -11.99 -20.85
CA LEU A 41 22.38 -12.35 -20.15
C LEU A 41 21.14 -11.92 -20.93
N ILE A 42 21.20 -10.77 -21.61
CA ILE A 42 20.06 -10.21 -22.34
C ILE A 42 19.64 -11.16 -23.47
N GLU A 43 20.58 -11.89 -24.07
CA GLU A 43 20.28 -12.79 -25.18
C GLU A 43 19.45 -14.01 -24.75
N SER A 44 19.51 -14.41 -23.48
CA SER A 44 18.76 -15.54 -22.93
C SER A 44 17.38 -15.17 -22.37
N VAL A 45 17.06 -13.87 -22.22
CA VAL A 45 15.81 -13.41 -21.62
C VAL A 45 14.61 -13.60 -22.56
N ALA A 46 13.78 -14.59 -22.25
CA ALA A 46 12.55 -14.88 -22.99
C ALA A 46 11.33 -14.04 -22.56
N LEU A 47 11.31 -13.54 -21.32
CA LEU A 47 10.18 -12.81 -20.73
C LEU A 47 10.64 -11.67 -19.82
N VAL A 48 10.10 -10.47 -20.06
CA VAL A 48 10.23 -9.31 -19.16
C VAL A 48 8.86 -8.99 -18.56
N VAL A 49 8.77 -9.01 -17.23
CA VAL A 49 7.59 -8.58 -16.48
C VAL A 49 7.87 -7.20 -15.87
N VAL A 50 7.06 -6.22 -16.26
CA VAL A 50 7.12 -4.85 -15.73
C VAL A 50 5.96 -4.68 -14.77
N ASP A 51 6.26 -4.80 -13.48
CA ASP A 51 5.28 -4.51 -12.43
C ASP A 51 5.10 -3.01 -12.23
N GLU A 52 3.91 -2.62 -11.79
CA GLU A 52 3.50 -1.22 -11.59
C GLU A 52 3.77 -0.29 -12.79
N ALA A 53 3.46 -0.78 -13.99
CA ALA A 53 3.64 -0.05 -15.25
C ALA A 53 2.95 1.32 -15.32
N HIS A 54 2.00 1.61 -14.42
CA HIS A 54 1.42 2.95 -14.27
C HIS A 54 2.46 4.02 -13.87
N HIS A 55 3.61 3.62 -13.33
CA HIS A 55 4.72 4.54 -13.03
C HIS A 55 5.33 5.19 -14.28
N LEU A 56 5.04 4.71 -15.50
CA LEU A 56 5.43 5.39 -16.74
C LEU A 56 4.88 6.84 -16.82
N GLU A 57 3.76 7.12 -16.17
CA GLU A 57 3.17 8.46 -16.12
C GLU A 57 3.80 9.36 -15.04
N ALA A 58 4.72 8.83 -14.21
CA ALA A 58 5.22 9.49 -13.01
C ALA A 58 6.40 10.44 -13.28
N GLY A 59 6.15 11.53 -14.02
CA GLY A 59 7.11 12.62 -14.21
C GLY A 59 8.51 12.15 -14.58
N THR A 60 9.54 12.60 -13.83
CA THR A 60 10.94 12.23 -14.10
C THR A 60 11.26 10.75 -13.91
N ARG A 61 10.60 10.06 -12.97
CA ARG A 61 10.78 8.60 -12.78
C ARG A 61 10.14 7.81 -13.92
N GLY A 62 9.00 8.27 -14.41
CA GLY A 62 8.33 7.72 -15.59
C GLY A 62 9.21 7.79 -16.82
N ALA A 63 9.87 8.94 -17.05
CA ALA A 63 10.81 9.11 -18.16
C ALA A 63 12.02 8.16 -18.08
N LEU A 64 12.55 7.89 -16.88
CA LEU A 64 13.63 6.92 -16.70
C LEU A 64 13.16 5.50 -17.01
N LEU A 65 11.99 5.11 -16.53
CA LEU A 65 11.40 3.81 -16.83
C LEU A 65 11.11 3.66 -18.33
N GLU A 66 10.60 4.71 -18.98
CA GLU A 66 10.34 4.73 -20.42
C GLU A 66 11.63 4.52 -21.22
N LEU A 67 12.69 5.26 -20.89
CA LEU A 67 14.00 5.14 -21.54
C LEU A 67 14.60 3.74 -21.34
N TYR A 68 14.49 3.20 -20.13
CA TYR A 68 14.94 1.85 -19.81
C TYR A 68 14.20 0.79 -20.64
N LEU A 69 12.87 0.85 -20.70
CA LEU A 69 12.07 -0.09 -21.49
C LEU A 69 12.34 0.03 -22.99
N TRP A 70 12.54 1.26 -23.48
CA TRP A 70 12.95 1.49 -24.87
C TRP A 70 14.30 0.83 -25.17
N ARG A 71 15.27 0.95 -24.26
CA ARG A 71 16.58 0.32 -24.40
C ARG A 71 16.48 -1.20 -24.37
N LEU A 72 15.75 -1.78 -23.41
CA LEU A 72 15.49 -3.22 -23.33
C LEU A 72 14.87 -3.74 -24.63
N LYS A 73 13.80 -3.10 -25.10
CA LYS A 73 13.09 -3.52 -26.31
C LYS A 73 13.99 -3.45 -27.55
N SER A 74 14.86 -2.43 -27.62
CA SER A 74 15.80 -2.27 -28.72
C SER A 74 16.87 -3.38 -28.72
N LEU A 75 17.34 -3.81 -27.54
CA LEU A 75 18.32 -4.88 -27.41
C LEU A 75 17.71 -6.27 -27.65
N LEU A 76 16.50 -6.52 -27.17
CA LEU A 76 15.84 -7.82 -27.24
C LEU A 76 15.15 -8.11 -28.59
N ALA A 77 15.08 -7.11 -29.49
CA ALA A 77 14.70 -7.25 -30.90
C ALA A 77 13.60 -8.29 -31.23
N ASN A 78 12.43 -8.17 -30.59
CA ASN A 78 11.26 -9.06 -30.73
C ASN A 78 11.43 -10.53 -30.29
N ARG A 79 12.58 -10.92 -29.71
CA ARG A 79 12.81 -12.29 -29.19
C ARG A 79 12.21 -12.50 -27.81
N CYS A 80 11.83 -11.42 -27.13
CA CYS A 80 11.35 -11.43 -25.76
C CYS A 80 9.89 -11.01 -25.67
N ARG A 81 9.12 -11.70 -24.85
CA ARG A 81 7.74 -11.32 -24.51
C ARG A 81 7.76 -10.27 -23.40
N PHE A 82 6.94 -9.24 -23.53
CA PHE A 82 6.72 -8.27 -22.45
C PHE A 82 5.35 -8.46 -21.81
N VAL A 83 5.30 -8.42 -20.48
CA VAL A 83 4.07 -8.41 -19.69
C VAL A 83 4.08 -7.20 -18.77
N PHE A 84 3.07 -6.34 -18.92
CA PHE A 84 2.92 -5.14 -18.10
C PHE A 84 1.78 -5.35 -17.10
N LEU A 85 2.10 -5.22 -15.81
CA LEU A 85 1.14 -5.30 -14.73
C LEU A 85 0.89 -3.89 -14.18
N SER A 86 -0.37 -3.54 -13.96
CA SER A 86 -0.72 -2.22 -13.45
C SER A 86 -2.07 -2.25 -12.72
N ALA A 87 -2.12 -1.63 -11.53
CA ALA A 87 -3.36 -1.47 -10.77
C ALA A 87 -4.33 -0.46 -11.41
N VAL A 88 -3.81 0.59 -12.06
CA VAL A 88 -4.59 1.66 -12.69
C VAL A 88 -3.84 2.15 -13.92
N ALA A 89 -4.28 1.75 -15.12
CA ALA A 89 -3.72 2.24 -16.39
C ALA A 89 -4.84 2.90 -17.22
N PRO A 90 -5.17 4.18 -16.98
CA PRO A 90 -6.21 4.88 -17.74
C PRO A 90 -5.84 5.01 -19.22
N ASN A 91 -4.53 5.01 -19.52
CA ASN A 91 -3.94 5.13 -20.85
C ASN A 91 -3.40 3.80 -21.40
N ILE A 92 -3.89 2.64 -20.94
CA ILE A 92 -3.34 1.33 -21.33
C ILE A 92 -3.24 1.14 -22.85
N GLY A 93 -4.16 1.72 -23.62
CA GLY A 93 -4.12 1.69 -25.08
C GLY A 93 -2.94 2.45 -25.69
N ALA A 94 -2.50 3.57 -25.09
CA ALA A 94 -1.34 4.32 -25.55
C ALA A 94 -0.04 3.56 -25.25
N ILE A 95 0.07 3.01 -24.03
CA ILE A 95 1.19 2.16 -23.61
C ILE A 95 1.28 0.93 -24.53
N SER A 96 0.16 0.24 -24.75
CA SER A 96 0.08 -0.91 -25.66
C SER A 96 0.55 -0.59 -27.07
N LYS A 97 0.13 0.55 -27.66
CA LYS A 97 0.57 0.97 -29.00
C LYS A 97 2.05 1.35 -29.06
N TRP A 98 2.59 1.90 -27.99
CA TRP A 98 4.00 2.27 -27.92
C TRP A 98 4.91 1.03 -27.85
N ILE A 99 4.50 0.04 -27.05
CA ILE A 99 5.23 -1.24 -26.90
C ILE A 99 5.03 -2.15 -28.11
N ASP A 100 3.83 -2.21 -28.65
CA ASP A 100 3.52 -3.11 -29.73
C ASP A 100 3.12 -2.34 -30.98
N LYS A 101 4.02 -2.36 -31.96
CA LYS A 101 3.82 -1.72 -33.26
C LYS A 101 3.05 -2.61 -34.23
N ASN A 102 2.91 -3.90 -33.93
CA ASN A 102 2.31 -4.91 -34.82
C ASN A 102 0.84 -5.19 -34.49
N GLY A 103 0.38 -4.86 -33.27
CA GLY A 103 -1.03 -4.93 -32.87
C GLY A 103 -1.46 -6.28 -32.27
N ASP A 104 -0.51 -7.11 -31.86
CA ASP A 104 -0.69 -8.41 -31.20
C ASP A 104 -0.91 -8.30 -29.67
N ALA A 105 -0.82 -7.09 -29.09
CA ALA A 105 -0.92 -6.87 -27.65
C ALA A 105 -2.32 -7.20 -27.10
N ALA A 106 -2.36 -8.15 -26.15
CA ALA A 106 -3.56 -8.46 -25.39
C ALA A 106 -3.66 -7.57 -24.14
N VAL A 107 -4.77 -6.83 -24.01
CA VAL A 107 -5.07 -6.02 -22.83
C VAL A 107 -6.15 -6.70 -21.99
N TYR A 108 -5.82 -7.04 -20.75
CA TYR A 108 -6.77 -7.61 -19.79
C TYR A 108 -7.00 -6.64 -18.64
N ASN A 109 -8.24 -6.18 -18.47
CA ASN A 109 -8.63 -5.30 -17.37
C ASN A 109 -9.73 -5.99 -16.54
N ASN A 110 -9.36 -6.48 -15.37
CA ASN A 110 -10.29 -7.09 -14.43
C ASN A 110 -10.07 -6.52 -13.03
N ARG A 111 -11.17 -6.15 -12.37
CA ARG A 111 -11.18 -5.79 -10.95
C ARG A 111 -12.00 -6.82 -10.19
N ALA A 112 -11.32 -7.68 -9.45
CA ALA A 112 -11.96 -8.71 -8.63
C ALA A 112 -12.87 -8.12 -7.54
N THR A 113 -12.62 -6.88 -7.12
CA THR A 113 -13.40 -6.17 -6.11
C THR A 113 -14.02 -4.90 -6.67
N ARG A 114 -15.27 -4.65 -6.29
CA ARG A 114 -15.93 -3.38 -6.59
C ARG A 114 -15.52 -2.36 -5.52
N MET A 115 -14.84 -1.29 -5.92
CA MET A 115 -14.58 -0.13 -5.05
C MET A 115 -15.86 0.71 -4.91
N ARG A 116 -16.09 1.33 -3.75
CA ARG A 116 -17.15 2.32 -3.55
C ARG A 116 -16.54 3.56 -2.94
N VAL A 117 -16.64 4.67 -3.66
CA VAL A 117 -16.18 5.96 -3.17
C VAL A 117 -17.39 6.68 -2.61
N GLY A 118 -17.29 7.19 -1.39
CA GLY A 118 -18.37 7.94 -0.75
C GLY A 118 -17.83 9.12 0.06
N ILE A 119 -18.64 10.17 0.12
CA ILE A 119 -18.32 11.41 0.84
C ILE A 119 -19.20 11.45 2.09
N TYR A 120 -18.55 11.53 3.26
CA TYR A 120 -19.25 11.76 4.52
C TYR A 120 -19.67 13.24 4.64
N LYS A 121 -20.93 13.46 4.98
CA LYS A 121 -21.51 14.79 5.22
C LYS A 121 -22.48 14.73 6.40
N THR A 122 -22.53 15.83 7.14
CA THR A 122 -23.62 16.10 8.08
C THR A 122 -24.81 16.66 7.30
N VAL A 123 -25.98 16.08 7.52
CA VAL A 123 -27.25 16.50 6.91
C VAL A 123 -28.24 16.88 8.00
N GLY A 124 -29.08 17.89 7.75
CA GLY A 124 -30.01 18.43 8.74
C GLY A 124 -29.39 19.52 9.60
N SER A 125 -30.19 20.10 10.50
CA SER A 125 -29.79 21.19 11.40
C SER A 125 -30.23 20.90 12.84
N GLY A 126 -29.47 21.44 13.80
CA GLY A 126 -29.79 21.34 15.22
C GLY A 126 -29.83 19.89 15.75
N ALA A 127 -30.88 19.56 16.49
CA ALA A 127 -31.07 18.24 17.09
C ALA A 127 -31.30 17.12 16.07
N SER A 128 -31.76 17.46 14.86
CA SER A 128 -32.05 16.50 13.78
C SER A 128 -30.87 16.28 12.83
N SER A 129 -29.67 16.72 13.21
CA SER A 129 -28.46 16.51 12.40
C SER A 129 -28.02 15.04 12.44
N ARG A 130 -27.73 14.47 11.27
CA ARG A 130 -27.34 13.07 11.08
C ARG A 130 -26.14 12.95 10.14
N GLY A 131 -25.33 11.93 10.37
CA GLY A 131 -24.18 11.62 9.54
C GLY A 131 -24.62 10.81 8.33
N GLN A 132 -24.08 11.11 7.15
CA GLN A 132 -24.43 10.39 5.94
C GLN A 132 -23.21 10.22 5.04
N ILE A 133 -22.96 9.00 4.57
CA ILE A 133 -22.04 8.71 3.46
C ILE A 133 -22.87 8.66 2.17
N ARG A 134 -22.60 9.57 1.25
CA ARG A 134 -23.15 9.54 -0.11
C ARG A 134 -22.14 8.93 -1.06
N TYR A 135 -22.48 7.79 -1.67
CA TYR A 135 -21.63 7.10 -2.62
C TYR A 135 -21.77 7.66 -4.04
N ALA A 136 -20.74 7.44 -4.86
CA ALA A 136 -20.71 7.89 -6.26
C ALA A 136 -21.78 7.23 -7.14
N ASP A 137 -22.31 6.06 -6.75
CA ASP A 137 -23.43 5.38 -7.42
C ASP A 137 -24.81 5.95 -7.02
N GLY A 138 -24.84 7.06 -6.26
CA GLY A 138 -26.06 7.71 -5.77
C GLY A 138 -26.65 7.07 -4.52
N SER A 139 -26.17 5.90 -4.12
CA SER A 139 -26.63 5.25 -2.89
C SER A 139 -26.13 5.99 -1.64
N VAL A 140 -26.83 5.76 -0.54
CA VAL A 140 -26.67 6.50 0.70
C VAL A 140 -26.57 5.52 1.87
N CYS A 141 -25.65 5.77 2.78
CA CYS A 141 -25.57 5.08 4.06
C CYS A 141 -25.65 6.12 5.18
N GLU A 142 -26.65 5.96 6.05
CA GLU A 142 -26.87 6.86 7.17
C GLU A 142 -26.18 6.29 8.41
N LEU A 143 -25.59 7.20 9.18
CA LEU A 143 -25.05 6.91 10.50
C LEU A 143 -26.14 7.33 11.49
N ASP A 144 -26.70 6.36 12.22
CA ASP A 144 -27.73 6.58 13.25
C ASP A 144 -27.15 7.23 14.53
N VAL A 145 -26.14 8.09 14.37
CA VAL A 145 -25.47 8.81 15.45
C VAL A 145 -25.35 10.28 15.08
N LYS A 146 -25.45 11.14 16.09
CA LYS A 146 -25.31 12.59 15.93
C LYS A 146 -23.87 12.92 15.50
N PRO A 147 -23.67 13.66 14.40
CA PRO A 147 -22.34 13.98 13.92
C PRO A 147 -21.53 14.79 14.91
N GLU A 148 -20.28 14.37 15.10
CA GLU A 148 -19.30 15.13 15.87
C GLU A 148 -18.92 16.44 15.18
N LYS A 149 -18.78 17.50 16.00
CA LYS A 149 -18.37 18.83 15.52
C LYS A 149 -16.86 18.92 15.30
N SER A 150 -16.09 18.24 16.15
CA SER A 150 -14.64 18.15 16.01
C SER A 150 -14.30 17.21 14.85
N ILE A 151 -13.42 17.64 13.96
CA ILE A 151 -12.99 16.82 12.81
C ILE A 151 -12.35 15.52 13.31
N GLN A 152 -11.51 15.59 14.33
CA GLN A 152 -10.81 14.44 14.90
C GLN A 152 -11.80 13.43 15.50
N LYS A 153 -12.78 13.92 16.26
CA LYS A 153 -13.84 13.07 16.82
C LYS A 153 -14.75 12.50 15.74
N GLY A 154 -15.04 13.27 14.69
CA GLY A 154 -15.79 12.80 13.53
C GLY A 154 -15.07 11.70 12.76
N ILE A 155 -13.73 11.75 12.67
CA ILE A 155 -12.92 10.65 12.11
C ILE A 155 -13.06 9.41 12.98
N CYS A 156 -12.97 9.53 14.31
CA CYS A 156 -13.09 8.39 15.24
C CYS A 156 -14.49 7.76 15.17
N GLN A 157 -15.55 8.59 15.22
CA GLN A 157 -16.94 8.16 15.05
C GLN A 157 -17.15 7.40 13.73
N LEU A 158 -16.61 7.91 12.62
CA LEU A 158 -16.73 7.26 11.33
C LEU A 158 -15.92 5.96 11.27
N ALA A 159 -14.72 5.94 11.83
CA ALA A 159 -13.88 4.75 11.88
C ALA A 159 -14.56 3.63 12.68
N GLU A 160 -15.11 3.94 13.84
CA GLU A 160 -15.90 3.00 14.66
C GLU A 160 -17.09 2.43 13.86
N PHE A 161 -17.87 3.29 13.22
CA PHE A 161 -18.99 2.86 12.38
C PHE A 161 -18.56 1.91 11.25
N LEU A 162 -17.47 2.25 10.55
CA LEU A 162 -16.95 1.48 9.41
C LEU A 162 -16.29 0.17 9.83
N GLN A 163 -15.79 0.04 11.06
CA GLN A 163 -15.10 -1.16 11.53
C GLN A 163 -15.98 -2.41 11.51
N ARG A 164 -17.31 -2.24 11.56
CA ARG A 164 -18.29 -3.33 11.40
C ARG A 164 -18.16 -4.07 10.06
N ALA A 165 -17.59 -3.43 9.05
CA ALA A 165 -17.32 -4.01 7.74
C ALA A 165 -15.95 -4.72 7.66
N GLY A 166 -15.08 -4.55 8.65
CA GLY A 166 -13.71 -5.04 8.66
C GLY A 166 -12.69 -3.95 9.04
N PRO A 167 -11.38 -4.23 8.89
CA PRO A 167 -10.34 -3.30 9.27
C PRO A 167 -10.44 -1.96 8.54
N VAL A 168 -10.17 -0.87 9.27
CA VAL A 168 -10.29 0.50 8.78
C VAL A 168 -8.91 1.10 8.59
N LEU A 169 -8.62 1.54 7.37
CA LEU A 169 -7.44 2.34 7.06
C LEU A 169 -7.80 3.84 7.12
N ILE A 170 -7.15 4.57 8.01
CA ILE A 170 -7.27 6.02 8.16
C ILE A 170 -6.03 6.67 7.56
N VAL A 171 -6.23 7.50 6.55
CA VAL A 171 -5.13 8.24 5.91
C VAL A 171 -5.10 9.68 6.43
N ALA A 172 -3.96 10.09 7.00
CA ALA A 172 -3.77 11.41 7.61
C ALA A 172 -2.62 12.18 6.94
N LYS A 173 -2.43 13.48 7.17
CA LYS A 173 -1.43 14.29 6.44
C LYS A 173 0.02 13.94 6.76
N GLY A 174 0.30 13.33 7.91
CA GLY A 174 1.67 13.03 8.31
C GLY A 174 1.77 12.12 9.53
N LYS A 175 3.00 11.70 9.85
CA LYS A 175 3.30 10.74 10.94
C LYS A 175 2.72 11.19 12.29
N ARG A 176 3.01 12.44 12.68
CA ARG A 176 2.50 13.04 13.92
C ARG A 176 0.99 13.11 13.98
N GLU A 177 0.30 13.27 12.85
CA GLU A 177 -1.16 13.29 12.83
C GLU A 177 -1.72 11.87 12.98
N CYS A 178 -1.05 10.85 12.42
CA CYS A 178 -1.40 9.45 12.65
C CYS A 178 -1.31 9.10 14.14
N GLU A 179 -0.20 9.40 14.80
CA GLU A 179 -0.04 9.13 16.25
C GLU A 179 -1.11 9.85 17.08
N LYS A 180 -1.41 11.12 16.75
CA LYS A 180 -2.47 11.89 17.43
C LYS A 180 -3.85 11.28 17.24
N ILE A 181 -4.22 10.89 16.02
CA ILE A 181 -5.52 10.26 15.75
C ILE A 181 -5.58 8.88 16.42
N ALA A 182 -4.49 8.12 16.48
CA ALA A 182 -4.45 6.83 17.17
C ALA A 182 -4.80 6.97 18.67
N LYS A 183 -4.21 7.98 19.32
CA LYS A 183 -4.47 8.29 20.73
C LYS A 183 -5.89 8.78 21.00
N GLU A 184 -6.41 9.66 20.14
CA GLU A 184 -7.81 10.11 20.20
C GLU A 184 -8.77 8.93 19.96
N LEU A 185 -8.44 8.03 19.02
CA LEU A 185 -9.25 6.87 18.69
C LEU A 185 -9.31 5.87 19.85
N GLU A 186 -8.18 5.56 20.50
CA GLU A 186 -8.17 4.71 21.69
C GLU A 186 -9.03 5.31 22.82
N SER A 187 -8.88 6.62 23.06
CA SER A 187 -9.67 7.35 24.07
C SER A 187 -11.16 7.37 23.72
N TRP A 188 -11.49 7.58 22.44
CA TRP A 188 -12.84 7.57 21.91
C TRP A 188 -13.50 6.21 22.10
N LEU A 189 -12.85 5.13 21.66
CA LEU A 189 -13.38 3.77 21.76
C LEU A 189 -13.56 3.34 23.21
N SER A 190 -12.64 3.75 24.10
CA SER A 190 -12.76 3.53 25.54
C SER A 190 -14.01 4.22 26.12
N GLY A 191 -14.26 5.47 25.71
CA GLY A 191 -15.42 6.24 26.16
C GLY A 191 -16.78 5.75 25.61
N HIS A 192 -16.77 4.95 24.55
CA HIS A 192 -17.97 4.37 23.92
C HIS A 192 -18.19 2.89 24.23
N ASP A 193 -17.34 2.29 25.09
CA ASP A 193 -17.36 0.85 25.39
C ASP A 193 -17.22 -0.06 24.15
N SER A 194 -16.52 0.48 23.13
CA SER A 194 -16.25 -0.19 21.85
C SER A 194 -14.79 -0.62 21.71
N LEU A 195 -13.95 -0.33 22.71
CA LEU A 195 -12.53 -0.69 22.68
C LEU A 195 -12.38 -2.21 22.81
N ARG A 196 -11.94 -2.84 21.72
CA ARG A 196 -11.56 -4.26 21.72
C ARG A 196 -10.08 -4.39 21.97
N SER A 197 -9.73 -5.14 23.00
CA SER A 197 -8.35 -5.53 23.28
C SER A 197 -8.05 -6.93 22.73
N LEU A 198 -6.79 -7.18 22.41
CA LEU A 198 -6.30 -8.53 22.16
C LEU A 198 -6.47 -9.39 23.41
N ASN A 199 -6.96 -10.61 23.24
CA ASN A 199 -7.04 -11.58 24.34
C ASN A 199 -5.67 -12.21 24.62
N SER A 200 -5.56 -13.01 25.68
CA SER A 200 -4.31 -13.66 26.07
C SER A 200 -3.71 -14.53 24.96
N ASP A 201 -4.53 -15.29 24.23
CA ASP A 201 -4.05 -16.16 23.15
C ASP A 201 -3.53 -15.35 21.96
N GLU A 202 -4.25 -14.28 21.58
CA GLU A 202 -3.81 -13.37 20.52
C GLU A 202 -2.49 -12.66 20.90
N LEU A 203 -2.34 -12.23 22.15
CA LEU A 203 -1.12 -11.61 22.65
C LEU A 203 0.08 -12.57 22.63
N GLN A 204 -0.17 -13.87 22.81
CA GLN A 204 0.86 -14.91 22.74
C GLN A 204 1.07 -15.48 21.33
N SER A 205 0.38 -14.96 20.32
CA SER A 205 0.65 -15.34 18.93
C SER A 205 2.09 -15.00 18.53
N ASP A 206 2.69 -15.84 17.67
CA ASP A 206 4.03 -15.60 17.13
C ASP A 206 4.18 -14.20 16.56
N THR A 207 3.13 -13.68 15.92
CA THR A 207 3.10 -12.35 15.31
C THR A 207 3.14 -11.24 16.35
N CYS A 208 2.29 -11.29 17.38
CA CYS A 208 2.27 -10.28 18.43
C CYS A 208 3.58 -10.31 19.25
N VAL A 209 4.07 -11.50 19.60
CA VAL A 209 5.33 -11.66 20.34
C VAL A 209 6.53 -11.15 19.53
N ALA A 210 6.63 -11.51 18.25
CA ALA A 210 7.72 -11.05 17.40
C ALA A 210 7.67 -9.54 17.14
N LEU A 211 6.48 -8.97 16.96
CA LEU A 211 6.30 -7.54 16.79
C LEU A 211 6.68 -6.78 18.07
N ASP A 212 6.23 -7.25 19.23
CA ASP A 212 6.55 -6.65 20.53
C ASP A 212 8.06 -6.67 20.81
N ALA A 213 8.72 -7.79 20.55
CA ALA A 213 10.17 -7.92 20.67
C ALA A 213 10.93 -6.98 19.70
N SER A 214 10.40 -6.78 18.48
CA SER A 214 11.00 -5.86 17.50
C SER A 214 10.83 -4.40 17.91
N LEU A 215 9.67 -4.04 18.45
CA LEU A 215 9.40 -2.71 19.01
C LEU A 215 10.35 -2.40 20.18
N GLU A 216 10.56 -3.36 21.08
CA GLU A 216 11.47 -3.19 22.22
C GLU A 216 12.93 -3.05 21.79
N ARG A 217 13.38 -3.84 20.80
CA ARG A 217 14.77 -3.86 20.34
C ARG A 217 15.16 -2.65 19.49
N GLU A 218 14.29 -2.23 18.58
CA GLU A 218 14.62 -1.25 17.53
C GLU A 218 14.02 0.13 17.77
N MET A 219 13.17 0.28 18.78
CA MET A 219 12.64 1.56 19.21
C MET A 219 12.98 1.79 20.69
N TYR A 220 11.98 1.75 21.57
CA TYR A 220 12.12 1.91 23.01
C TYR A 220 11.03 1.10 23.70
N ALA A 221 11.33 0.59 24.89
CA ALA A 221 10.46 -0.37 25.58
C ALA A 221 9.06 0.19 25.87
N ASP A 222 8.93 1.49 26.05
CA ASP A 222 7.69 2.21 26.39
C ASP A 222 7.03 2.90 25.19
N VAL A 223 7.35 2.48 23.95
CA VAL A 223 6.72 3.06 22.75
C VAL A 223 5.20 2.90 22.76
N GLU A 224 4.47 4.00 22.54
CA GLU A 224 2.99 4.04 22.56
C GLU A 224 2.38 3.00 21.60
N LEU A 225 3.07 2.65 20.51
CA LEU A 225 2.64 1.60 19.58
C LEU A 225 2.43 0.24 20.25
N ARG A 226 3.20 -0.13 21.29
CA ARG A 226 2.99 -1.39 22.03
C ARG A 226 1.61 -1.39 22.69
N GLN A 227 1.19 -0.26 23.26
CA GLN A 227 -0.14 -0.12 23.86
C GLN A 227 -1.23 -0.13 22.80
N PHE A 228 -1.05 0.60 21.70
CA PHE A 228 -2.03 0.62 20.61
C PHE A 228 -2.27 -0.75 20.01
N ILE A 229 -1.23 -1.57 19.83
CA ILE A 229 -1.38 -2.94 19.30
C ILE A 229 -2.27 -3.80 20.22
N LYS A 230 -2.13 -3.67 21.54
CA LYS A 230 -3.03 -4.34 22.50
C LYS A 230 -4.47 -3.89 22.31
N SER A 231 -4.68 -2.62 22.00
CA SER A 231 -5.96 -1.99 21.65
C SER A 231 -6.38 -2.20 20.19
N ARG A 232 -5.70 -3.07 19.42
CA ARG A 232 -5.97 -3.37 18.00
C ARG A 232 -5.88 -2.15 17.08
N ILE A 233 -5.07 -1.16 17.46
CA ILE A 233 -4.78 0.07 16.70
C ILE A 233 -3.30 0.05 16.32
N ALA A 234 -2.96 0.48 15.11
CA ALA A 234 -1.57 0.64 14.70
C ALA A 234 -1.40 1.86 13.80
N TYR A 235 -0.26 2.54 13.89
CA TYR A 235 0.18 3.44 12.83
C TYR A 235 1.27 2.75 12.00
N HIS A 236 1.28 3.00 10.69
CA HIS A 236 2.24 2.45 9.75
C HIS A 236 2.80 3.56 8.88
N HIS A 237 4.12 3.77 8.93
CA HIS A 237 4.78 4.79 8.12
C HIS A 237 6.27 4.49 7.93
N ALA A 238 6.89 5.09 6.91
CA ALA A 238 8.32 4.92 6.59
C ALA A 238 9.31 5.33 7.69
N GLY A 239 8.85 6.01 8.76
CA GLY A 239 9.70 6.28 9.94
C GLY A 239 9.85 5.11 10.91
N LEU A 240 9.07 4.03 10.73
CA LEU A 240 9.21 2.83 11.55
C LEU A 240 10.34 1.95 10.98
N PRO A 241 11.11 1.26 11.84
CA PRO A 241 12.07 0.27 11.40
C PRO A 241 11.44 -0.78 10.47
N PRO A 242 12.16 -1.31 9.46
CA PRO A 242 11.61 -2.27 8.51
C PRO A 242 10.97 -3.50 9.17
N THR A 243 11.60 -4.07 10.21
CA THR A 243 11.09 -5.22 10.96
C THR A 243 9.76 -4.91 11.65
N VAL A 244 9.65 -3.73 12.28
CA VAL A 244 8.42 -3.25 12.90
C VAL A 244 7.31 -3.05 11.85
N ARG A 245 7.63 -2.47 10.69
CA ARG A 245 6.65 -2.32 9.59
C ARG A 245 6.13 -3.68 9.13
N MET A 246 7.02 -4.65 8.91
CA MET A 246 6.65 -6.01 8.52
C MET A 246 5.80 -6.71 9.60
N GLY A 247 6.14 -6.52 10.88
CA GLY A 247 5.36 -7.05 11.99
C GLY A 247 3.96 -6.45 12.07
N VAL A 248 3.81 -5.14 11.89
CA VAL A 248 2.51 -4.47 11.80
C VAL A 248 1.69 -4.99 10.61
N GLU A 249 2.32 -5.13 9.43
CA GLU A 249 1.67 -5.70 8.24
C GLU A 249 1.18 -7.13 8.46
N ARG A 250 1.97 -7.95 9.17
CA ARG A 250 1.58 -9.31 9.55
C ARG A 250 0.42 -9.30 10.54
N ALA A 251 0.45 -8.43 11.56
CA ALA A 251 -0.62 -8.27 12.54
C ALA A 251 -1.95 -7.82 11.87
N ILE A 252 -1.88 -6.98 10.84
CA ILE A 252 -3.05 -6.62 10.02
C ILE A 252 -3.60 -7.83 9.27
N ARG A 253 -2.71 -8.62 8.61
CA ARG A 253 -3.11 -9.80 7.83
C ARG A 253 -3.77 -10.88 8.69
N GLU A 254 -3.27 -11.06 9.91
CA GLU A 254 -3.77 -12.04 10.88
C GLU A 254 -4.94 -11.51 11.73
N ARG A 255 -5.45 -10.30 11.44
CA ARG A 255 -6.57 -9.64 12.15
C ARG A 255 -6.30 -9.42 13.63
N HIS A 256 -5.08 -9.06 14.00
CA HIS A 256 -4.76 -8.52 15.32
C HIS A 256 -4.87 -7.00 15.38
N VAL A 257 -5.03 -6.33 14.23
CA VAL A 257 -5.24 -4.88 14.13
C VAL A 257 -6.53 -4.60 13.36
N ASP A 258 -7.40 -3.79 13.97
CA ASP A 258 -8.68 -3.36 13.40
C ASP A 258 -8.59 -1.95 12.78
N TYR A 259 -7.70 -1.10 13.30
CA TYR A 259 -7.53 0.28 12.83
C TYR A 259 -6.08 0.57 12.46
N VAL A 260 -5.84 1.02 11.23
CA VAL A 260 -4.51 1.32 10.72
C VAL A 260 -4.44 2.78 10.32
N LEU A 261 -3.45 3.52 10.83
CA LEU A 261 -3.24 4.93 10.51
C LEU A 261 -1.99 5.09 9.64
N ASN A 262 -2.13 5.71 8.48
CA ASN A 262 -1.04 5.83 7.50
C ASN A 262 -0.96 7.27 6.97
N PRO A 263 0.23 7.89 6.90
CA PRO A 263 0.36 9.23 6.33
C PRO A 263 0.13 9.24 4.81
N TYR A 264 -0.46 10.33 4.33
CA TYR A 264 -0.56 10.76 2.95
C TYR A 264 0.80 11.28 2.50
N PHE A 265 1.82 10.44 2.54
CA PHE A 265 2.99 10.66 1.72
C PHE A 265 2.77 9.85 0.46
N ARG A 266 2.78 10.55 -0.69
CA ARG A 266 2.90 10.02 -2.07
C ARG A 266 3.36 8.57 -1.99
N MET A 267 2.43 7.61 -2.20
CA MET A 267 2.64 6.17 -2.04
C MET A 267 4.10 5.85 -2.37
N GLN A 268 4.93 5.71 -1.33
CA GLN A 268 6.32 5.35 -1.53
C GLN A 268 6.29 3.94 -2.10
N PRO A 269 7.25 3.53 -2.94
CA PRO A 269 7.33 2.16 -3.40
C PRO A 269 7.31 1.15 -2.24
N SER A 270 7.70 1.55 -1.03
CA SER A 270 7.65 0.73 0.18
C SER A 270 6.28 0.60 0.84
N THR A 271 5.24 1.29 0.38
CA THR A 271 3.84 1.03 0.77
C THR A 271 3.29 -0.11 -0.09
N TRP A 272 4.04 -1.22 -0.17
CA TRP A 272 3.47 -2.49 -0.57
C TRP A 272 2.50 -2.88 0.54
N PHE A 273 1.22 -2.58 0.38
CA PHE A 273 0.23 -3.46 1.00
C PHE A 273 0.49 -4.81 0.36
N VAL A 274 1.25 -5.69 1.04
CA VAL A 274 1.30 -7.11 0.73
C VAL A 274 -0.12 -7.53 0.50
N ASN A 275 -0.46 -7.89 -0.74
CA ASN A 275 -1.82 -8.09 -1.23
C ASN A 275 -2.75 -8.70 -0.16
N ILE A 276 -3.42 -7.84 0.63
CA ILE A 276 -4.40 -8.28 1.63
C ILE A 276 -5.72 -8.44 0.88
N SER A 277 -5.75 -9.41 -0.04
CA SER A 277 -6.97 -9.80 -0.74
C SER A 277 -7.73 -10.78 0.14
N TYR A 278 -8.83 -10.30 0.74
CA TYR A 278 -9.75 -11.16 1.48
C TYR A 278 -10.56 -12.01 0.48
N ARG A 279 -10.09 -13.22 0.18
CA ARG A 279 -10.90 -14.29 -0.41
C ARG A 279 -11.72 -14.97 0.69
N HIS A 280 -12.97 -14.54 0.81
CA HIS A 280 -14.12 -15.16 1.50
C HIS A 280 -14.79 -14.16 2.45
N MET A 281 -15.61 -13.26 1.90
CA MET A 281 -16.78 -12.77 2.63
C MET A 281 -17.98 -12.64 1.70
N ASN A 282 -19.03 -13.37 2.05
CA ASN A 282 -20.39 -13.16 1.59
C ASN A 282 -20.79 -11.69 1.84
N LYS A 283 -21.49 -11.12 0.86
CA LYS A 283 -22.25 -9.86 0.88
C LYS A 283 -22.11 -9.04 2.18
N LEU A 284 -21.17 -8.07 2.24
CA LEU A 284 -21.39 -6.68 2.66
C LEU A 284 -20.06 -5.92 2.88
N GLN A 285 -20.04 -4.71 2.30
CA GLN A 285 -19.27 -3.51 2.71
C GLN A 285 -17.77 -3.41 2.33
N ARG A 286 -17.36 -2.17 2.02
CA ARG A 286 -16.22 -1.77 1.17
C ARG A 286 -15.44 -0.62 1.86
N LEU A 287 -14.13 -0.57 1.64
CA LEU A 287 -13.21 0.50 2.08
C LEU A 287 -13.66 1.90 1.63
N CYS A 288 -13.58 2.89 2.52
CA CYS A 288 -13.79 4.31 2.22
C CYS A 288 -12.46 5.08 2.26
N PHE A 289 -12.13 5.80 1.20
CA PHE A 289 -11.13 6.87 1.21
C PHE A 289 -11.84 8.21 1.34
N LEU A 290 -11.49 9.00 2.36
CA LEU A 290 -11.81 10.42 2.42
C LEU A 290 -10.60 11.19 1.89
N ASN A 291 -10.73 11.78 0.70
CA ASN A 291 -9.79 12.78 0.22
C ASN A 291 -10.50 14.14 0.19
N LYS A 292 -9.85 15.19 0.70
CA LYS A 292 -10.28 16.58 0.52
C LYS A 292 -9.20 17.30 -0.28
N ASN A 293 -9.69 18.07 -1.26
CA ASN A 293 -8.99 19.16 -1.95
C ASN A 293 -8.10 19.98 -1.01
#